data_AF-A0AA96ZLB4-F1
#
_entry.id   AF-A0AA96ZLB4-F1
#
_cell.length_a   1.000
_cell.length_b   1.000
_cell.length_c   1.000
_cell.angle_alpha   90.00
_cell.angle_beta   90.00
_cell.angle_gamma   90.00
#
_symmetry.space_group_name_H-M   'P 1'
#
loop_
_entity.id
_entity.type
_entity.pdbx_description
1 polymer ?
#
loop_
_entity_poly.entity_id
_entity_poly.type
_entity_poly.pdbx_seq_one_letter_code
_entity_poly.pdbx_strand_id
1 'polypeptide(L)'
;MPLPEDAADAARAPGPTGFPPGSPSGASHLRCPACRAEHRYEPPSLPCPCGAQLRVPLLRGGVPVQVRFRSWEDSWLSMRCPHCGRSDQWPQPEFTCDCGATVRLPVDRAPRLQGAGPRSARPVETARPYTTAVPPVAPSVLPDPPAAGSGPARALRPPFRPQPVSTPQDAVLTAARYLQWLGFADLELTPGQERDSTTLLGGRIVAQVDTWTEPADVKAVECLWLETLHSEDVAAAMFTVSGYSRQSVVRGEQLLVALFTLDAAGIPQPSNGAAEALMETGWTS
;
A
#
# COMPACT_ATOMS: atom_id res chain seq x y z
N MET A 1 -6.95 -11.01 86.35
CA MET A 1 -7.91 -12.01 86.88
C MET A 1 -9.13 -12.01 85.95
N PRO A 2 -9.66 -13.18 85.57
CA PRO A 2 -9.22 -13.87 84.35
C PRO A 2 -10.37 -14.43 83.46
N LEU A 3 -10.05 -14.62 82.16
CA LEU A 3 -10.42 -15.73 81.23
C LEU A 3 -11.92 -16.02 80.88
N PRO A 4 -12.26 -16.91 79.91
CA PRO A 4 -11.77 -17.07 78.50
C PRO A 4 -12.91 -17.50 77.50
N GLU A 5 -12.50 -18.04 76.32
CA GLU A 5 -13.23 -18.97 75.40
C GLU A 5 -14.30 -18.34 74.47
N ASP A 6 -14.38 -18.56 73.15
CA ASP A 6 -14.08 -19.69 72.26
C ASP A 6 -13.72 -19.18 70.83
N ALA A 7 -12.67 -19.66 70.18
CA ALA A 7 -12.67 -20.81 69.25
C ALA A 7 -13.66 -20.72 68.07
N ALA A 8 -13.15 -20.31 66.91
CA ALA A 8 -13.58 -20.84 65.60
C ALA A 8 -12.50 -20.56 64.55
N ASP A 9 -11.52 -21.45 64.54
CA ASP A 9 -10.58 -21.66 63.44
C ASP A 9 -11.36 -22.30 62.28
N ALA A 10 -11.44 -21.59 61.16
CA ALA A 10 -11.85 -22.16 59.87
C ALA A 10 -10.93 -21.57 58.81
N ALA A 11 -9.71 -22.11 58.77
CA ALA A 11 -8.73 -21.88 57.73
C ALA A 11 -9.38 -22.05 56.33
N ARG A 12 -9.51 -20.91 55.66
CA ARG A 12 -10.02 -20.78 54.30
C ARG A 12 -9.03 -21.42 53.34
N ALA A 13 -9.52 -22.35 52.53
CA ALA A 13 -8.75 -23.03 51.49
C ALA A 13 -7.98 -22.03 50.61
N PRO A 14 -6.72 -22.33 50.21
CA PRO A 14 -6.00 -21.49 49.27
C PRO A 14 -6.73 -21.51 47.92
N GLY A 15 -7.19 -20.33 47.49
CA GLY A 15 -7.73 -20.13 46.15
C GLY A 15 -6.68 -20.46 45.08
N PRO A 16 -7.13 -20.81 43.86
CA PRO A 16 -6.22 -21.23 42.80
C PRO A 16 -5.19 -20.14 42.54
N THR A 17 -3.93 -20.56 42.56
CA THR A 17 -2.74 -19.79 42.23
C THR A 17 -2.99 -18.97 40.97
N GLY A 18 -2.96 -17.64 41.13
CA GLY A 18 -2.99 -16.71 40.02
C GLY A 18 -1.89 -17.07 39.04
N PHE A 19 -2.26 -17.21 37.76
CA PHE A 19 -1.30 -17.19 36.67
C PHE A 19 -0.41 -15.95 36.86
N PRO A 20 0.93 -16.09 36.81
CA PRO A 20 1.79 -14.92 36.82
C PRO A 20 1.39 -14.01 35.64
N PRO A 21 1.42 -12.68 35.79
CA PRO A 21 1.17 -11.79 34.67
C PRO A 21 2.24 -12.07 33.61
N GLY A 22 1.82 -12.75 32.54
CA GLY A 22 2.67 -12.95 31.38
C GLY A 22 3.15 -11.60 30.89
N SER A 23 4.45 -11.49 30.57
CA SER A 23 5.02 -10.33 29.90
C SER A 23 4.10 -9.86 28.77
N PRO A 24 3.93 -8.54 28.53
CA PRO A 24 3.02 -8.02 27.51
C PRO A 24 3.49 -8.46 26.12
N SER A 25 3.04 -9.65 25.73
CA SER A 25 3.37 -10.34 24.50
C SER A 25 2.53 -9.71 23.40
N GLY A 26 3.00 -8.59 22.86
CA GLY A 26 2.27 -7.87 21.82
C GLY A 26 3.06 -6.76 21.12
N ALA A 27 4.04 -6.16 21.79
CA ALA A 27 4.87 -5.13 21.16
C ALA A 27 5.88 -5.76 20.20
N SER A 28 5.88 -5.29 18.94
CA SER A 28 6.86 -5.69 17.92
C SER A 28 7.85 -4.56 17.68
N HIS A 29 9.14 -4.89 17.66
CA HIS A 29 10.20 -3.97 17.24
C HIS A 29 10.44 -4.15 15.75
N LEU A 30 10.42 -3.04 15.01
CA LEU A 30 10.44 -3.03 13.55
C LEU A 30 11.31 -1.88 13.07
N ARG A 31 11.88 -2.02 11.87
CA ARG A 31 12.61 -0.92 11.22
C ARG A 31 11.78 -0.32 10.11
N CYS A 32 11.78 1.00 10.00
CA CYS A 32 11.19 1.69 8.87
C CYS A 32 11.90 1.25 7.56
N PRO A 33 11.19 0.78 6.53
CA PRO A 33 11.80 0.39 5.26
C PRO A 33 12.47 1.57 4.53
N ALA A 34 12.03 2.81 4.76
CA ALA A 34 12.61 4.00 4.15
C ALA A 34 13.87 4.48 4.89
N CYS A 35 13.78 4.85 6.17
CA CYS A 35 14.87 5.48 6.91
C CYS A 35 15.61 4.54 7.90
N ARG A 36 15.19 3.28 8.02
CA ARG A 36 15.75 2.25 8.93
C ARG A 36 15.65 2.55 10.43
N ALA A 37 14.98 3.64 10.83
CA ALA A 37 14.68 3.96 12.23
C ALA A 37 13.92 2.82 12.93
N GLU A 38 14.24 2.57 14.20
CA GLU A 38 13.55 1.56 15.00
C GLU A 38 12.26 2.11 15.59
N HIS A 39 11.19 1.34 15.47
CA HIS A 39 9.89 1.65 16.05
C HIS A 39 9.40 0.48 16.89
N ARG A 40 8.66 0.82 17.94
CA ARG A 40 7.90 -0.13 18.73
C ARG A 40 6.42 0.04 18.38
N TYR A 41 5.82 -1.00 17.82
CA TYR A 41 4.39 -1.02 17.49
C TYR A 41 3.64 -1.92 18.48
N GLU A 42 2.61 -1.38 19.12
CA GLU A 42 1.68 -2.15 19.94
C GLU A 42 0.31 -2.21 19.25
N PRO A 43 -0.15 -3.41 18.81
CA PRO A 43 -1.43 -3.55 18.14
C PRO A 43 -2.59 -3.11 19.05
N PRO A 44 -3.48 -2.20 18.60
CA PRO A 44 -4.63 -1.78 19.40
C PRO A 44 -5.58 -2.95 19.64
N SER A 45 -6.28 -2.90 20.78
CA SER A 45 -7.40 -3.80 21.07
C SER A 45 -8.67 -3.23 20.46
N LEU A 46 -9.32 -4.01 19.59
CA LEU A 46 -10.52 -3.59 18.86
C LEU A 46 -11.73 -4.44 19.28
N PRO A 47 -12.89 -3.81 19.55
CA PRO A 47 -14.05 -4.50 20.08
C PRO A 47 -14.82 -5.27 19.00
N CYS A 48 -15.16 -6.52 19.27
CA CYS A 48 -16.11 -7.30 18.47
C CYS A 48 -17.53 -7.16 19.05
N PRO A 49 -18.61 -7.16 18.22
CA PRO A 49 -19.98 -7.10 18.72
C PRO A 49 -20.39 -8.18 19.73
N CYS A 50 -19.66 -9.31 19.80
CA CYS A 50 -19.88 -10.34 20.82
C CYS A 50 -19.26 -10.02 22.19
N GLY A 51 -18.57 -8.88 22.34
CA GLY A 51 -17.86 -8.46 23.56
C GLY A 51 -16.38 -8.90 23.62
N ALA A 52 -15.90 -9.68 22.65
CA ALA A 52 -14.50 -10.07 22.58
C ALA A 52 -13.60 -8.89 22.19
N GLN A 53 -12.42 -8.80 22.80
CA GLN A 53 -11.38 -7.82 22.49
C GLN A 53 -10.33 -8.49 21.59
N LEU A 54 -10.22 -8.02 20.34
CA LEU A 54 -9.37 -8.63 19.33
C LEU A 54 -8.16 -7.77 19.01
N ARG A 55 -7.02 -8.41 18.75
CA ARG A 55 -5.81 -7.76 18.24
C ARG A 55 -5.42 -8.41 16.93
N VAL A 56 -5.02 -7.60 15.94
CA VAL A 56 -4.55 -8.12 14.65
C VAL A 56 -3.24 -8.89 14.88
N PRO A 57 -3.16 -10.17 14.49
CA PRO A 57 -1.98 -10.99 14.71
C PRO A 57 -0.88 -10.60 13.73
N LEU A 58 0.22 -10.07 14.23
CA LEU A 58 1.39 -9.75 13.41
C LEU A 58 2.18 -11.02 13.09
N LEU A 59 2.67 -11.12 11.85
CA LEU A 59 3.57 -12.18 11.42
C LEU A 59 4.97 -11.93 12.00
N ARG A 60 5.42 -12.82 12.89
CA ARG A 60 6.76 -12.71 13.49
C ARG A 60 7.84 -12.85 12.42
N GLY A 61 8.78 -11.90 12.39
CA GLY A 61 9.87 -11.88 11.41
C GLY A 61 9.41 -11.52 10.00
N GLY A 62 8.15 -11.15 9.79
CA GLY A 62 7.69 -10.63 8.50
C GLY A 62 8.33 -9.27 8.21
N VAL A 63 8.47 -8.95 6.92
CA VAL A 63 9.07 -7.70 6.46
C VAL A 63 8.00 -6.59 6.41
N PRO A 64 8.17 -5.46 7.13
CA PRO A 64 7.30 -4.30 6.99
C PRO A 64 7.43 -3.68 5.60
N VAL A 65 6.31 -3.20 5.06
CA VAL A 65 6.28 -2.57 3.73
C VAL A 65 5.92 -1.10 3.86
N GLN A 66 6.54 -0.25 3.03
CA GLN A 66 6.11 1.14 2.91
C GLN A 66 4.82 1.18 2.11
N VAL A 67 3.77 1.73 2.70
CA VAL A 67 2.54 2.04 2.01
C VAL A 67 2.76 3.35 1.27
N ARG A 68 2.88 3.25 -0.05
CA ARG A 68 3.00 4.40 -0.94
C ARG A 68 1.64 4.97 -1.33
N PHE A 69 0.61 4.13 -1.30
CA PHE A 69 -0.76 4.49 -1.65
C PHE A 69 -1.75 3.72 -0.77
N ARG A 70 -2.83 4.39 -0.34
CA ARG A 70 -3.91 3.78 0.44
C ARG A 70 -5.22 3.83 -0.34
N SER A 71 -5.74 2.66 -0.70
CA SER A 71 -7.15 2.51 -1.01
C SER A 71 -7.95 2.19 0.26
N TRP A 72 -9.27 2.39 0.22
CA TRP A 72 -10.14 1.96 1.32
C TRP A 72 -10.01 0.46 1.53
N GLU A 73 -10.18 -0.36 0.49
CA GLU A 73 -10.13 -1.83 0.60
C GLU A 73 -8.78 -2.33 1.14
N ASP A 74 -7.66 -1.73 0.70
CA ASP A 74 -6.32 -2.09 1.19
C ASP A 74 -6.07 -1.65 2.64
N SER A 75 -6.86 -0.71 3.16
CA SER A 75 -6.77 -0.26 4.55
C SER A 75 -7.44 -1.22 5.54
N TRP A 76 -8.21 -2.18 5.04
CA TRP A 76 -8.94 -3.16 5.84
C TRP A 76 -8.48 -4.59 5.55
N LEU A 77 -8.60 -5.46 6.53
CA LEU A 77 -8.37 -6.88 6.39
C LEU A 77 -9.54 -7.66 6.98
N SER A 78 -9.97 -8.71 6.28
CA SER A 78 -11.03 -9.59 6.79
C SER A 78 -10.44 -10.62 7.75
N MET A 79 -10.99 -10.69 8.96
CA MET A 79 -10.63 -11.70 9.96
C MET A 79 -11.85 -12.24 10.68
N ARG A 80 -11.75 -13.51 11.09
CA ARG A 80 -12.76 -14.16 11.93
C ARG A 80 -12.47 -13.93 13.40
N CYS A 81 -13.51 -13.58 14.16
CA CYS A 81 -13.43 -13.59 15.60
C CYS A 81 -13.27 -15.04 16.09
N PRO A 82 -12.20 -15.38 16.84
CA PRO A 82 -12.02 -16.73 17.38
C PRO A 82 -13.07 -17.09 18.44
N HIS A 83 -13.81 -16.10 18.97
CA HIS A 83 -14.84 -16.33 19.99
C HIS A 83 -16.22 -16.63 19.38
N CYS A 84 -16.71 -15.81 18.44
CA CYS A 84 -18.05 -15.96 17.86
C CYS A 84 -18.06 -16.42 16.39
N GLY A 85 -16.89 -16.55 15.75
CA GLY A 85 -16.76 -17.01 14.36
C GLY A 85 -17.12 -15.97 13.29
N ARG A 86 -17.69 -14.82 13.64
CA ARG A 86 -18.04 -13.74 12.70
C ARG A 86 -16.81 -13.26 11.95
N SER A 87 -16.92 -13.15 10.63
CA SER A 87 -15.93 -12.45 9.79
C SER A 87 -16.28 -10.97 9.75
N ASP A 88 -15.32 -10.10 10.02
CA ASP A 88 -15.50 -8.64 9.99
C ASP A 88 -14.27 -7.97 9.36
N GLN A 89 -14.41 -6.69 9.01
CA GLN A 89 -13.33 -5.87 8.47
C GLN A 89 -12.60 -5.14 9.60
N TRP A 90 -11.28 -5.31 9.66
CA TRP A 90 -10.43 -4.72 10.69
C TRP A 90 -9.34 -3.85 10.05
N PRO A 91 -8.96 -2.73 10.66
CA PRO A 91 -7.93 -1.86 10.11
C PRO A 91 -6.59 -2.61 10.03
N GLN A 92 -5.86 -2.42 8.93
CA GLN A 92 -4.50 -2.92 8.80
C GLN A 92 -3.58 -2.31 9.86
N PRO A 93 -2.66 -3.09 10.43
CA PRO A 93 -1.72 -2.58 11.41
C PRO A 93 -0.68 -1.71 10.69
N GLU A 94 -0.83 -0.40 10.87
CA GLU A 94 0.00 0.61 10.22
C GLU A 94 0.44 1.69 11.20
N PHE A 95 1.59 2.30 10.94
CA PHE A 95 2.05 3.50 11.63
C PHE A 95 2.74 4.46 10.66
N THR A 96 2.78 5.75 11.02
CA THR A 96 3.53 6.77 10.29
C THR A 96 4.85 7.01 11.00
N CYS A 97 5.95 6.91 10.27
CA CYS A 97 7.29 7.25 10.75
C CYS A 97 7.54 8.75 10.60
N ASP A 98 8.38 9.34 11.45
CA ASP A 98 8.74 10.76 11.40
C ASP A 98 9.44 11.18 10.09
N CYS A 99 9.96 10.23 9.31
CA CYS A 99 10.48 10.50 7.96
C CYS A 99 9.38 10.67 6.89
N GLY A 100 8.10 10.57 7.26
CA GLY A 100 6.96 10.66 6.35
C GLY A 100 6.49 9.33 5.77
N ALA A 101 7.23 8.23 5.95
CA ALA A 101 6.80 6.92 5.47
C ALA A 101 5.63 6.36 6.29
N THR A 102 4.54 5.97 5.61
CA THR A 102 3.51 5.11 6.20
C THR A 102 3.94 3.65 6.06
N VAL A 103 3.97 2.90 7.15
CA VAL A 103 4.50 1.54 7.20
C VAL A 103 3.40 0.57 7.61
N ARG A 104 3.19 -0.46 6.78
CA ARG A 104 2.25 -1.56 7.06
C ARG A 104 2.98 -2.80 7.53
N LEU A 105 2.45 -3.38 8.60
CA LEU A 105 3.01 -4.55 9.22
C LEU A 105 2.40 -5.82 8.61
N PRO A 106 3.20 -6.87 8.40
CA PRO A 106 2.70 -8.13 7.87
C PRO A 106 1.81 -8.83 8.91
N VAL A 107 0.63 -9.27 8.47
CA VAL A 107 -0.35 -9.97 9.29
C VAL A 107 -0.22 -11.48 9.11
N ASP A 108 -0.27 -12.22 10.20
CA ASP A 108 -0.37 -13.68 10.19
C ASP A 108 -1.79 -14.10 9.78
N ARG A 109 -1.95 -14.47 8.51
CA ARG A 109 -3.23 -14.94 7.92
C ARG A 109 -3.41 -16.45 8.02
N ALA A 110 -2.51 -17.18 8.68
CA ALA A 110 -2.63 -18.63 8.77
C ALA A 110 -3.90 -19.01 9.55
N PRO A 111 -4.77 -19.89 9.00
CA PRO A 111 -5.90 -20.40 9.75
C PRO A 111 -5.37 -21.18 10.96
N ARG A 112 -5.52 -20.60 12.16
CA ARG A 112 -5.17 -21.27 13.41
C ARG A 112 -6.23 -22.31 13.71
N LEU A 113 -6.00 -23.54 13.24
CA LEU A 113 -6.67 -24.73 13.75
C LEU A 113 -6.33 -24.87 15.25
N GLN A 114 -7.31 -24.73 16.13
CA GLN A 114 -7.16 -25.04 17.55
C GLN A 114 -7.75 -26.44 17.83
N GLY A 115 -6.95 -27.35 18.42
CA GLY A 115 -7.46 -28.49 19.22
C GLY A 115 -7.06 -29.92 18.83
N ALA A 116 -5.89 -30.35 19.34
CA ALA A 116 -5.24 -31.67 19.49
C ALA A 116 -5.96 -33.02 19.20
N GLY A 117 -5.18 -33.92 18.58
CA GLY A 117 -5.14 -35.38 18.83
C GLY A 117 -3.95 -36.04 18.09
N PRO A 118 -3.11 -36.88 18.72
CA PRO A 118 -1.98 -37.49 18.04
C PRO A 118 -2.44 -38.75 17.31
N ARG A 119 -2.35 -38.78 15.98
CA ARG A 119 -2.36 -40.03 15.23
C ARG A 119 -1.36 -40.00 14.09
N SER A 120 -0.36 -40.86 14.25
CA SER A 120 0.54 -41.34 13.22
C SER A 120 -0.22 -42.01 12.07
N ALA A 121 0.12 -41.69 10.82
CA ALA A 121 0.68 -42.61 9.82
C ALA A 121 0.52 -42.04 8.39
N ARG A 122 1.63 -42.14 7.63
CA ARG A 122 1.92 -41.73 6.23
C ARG A 122 1.20 -42.59 5.17
N PRO A 123 1.54 -42.50 3.85
CA PRO A 123 1.62 -41.37 2.89
C PRO A 123 0.84 -41.68 1.59
N VAL A 124 0.80 -40.76 0.60
CA VAL A 124 0.79 -40.95 -0.89
C VAL A 124 0.62 -39.55 -1.52
N GLU A 125 1.65 -39.01 -2.20
CA GLU A 125 1.77 -38.89 -3.68
C GLU A 125 0.63 -38.07 -4.32
N THR A 126 0.79 -37.05 -5.16
CA THR A 126 1.88 -36.48 -5.96
C THR A 126 1.40 -35.08 -6.37
N ALA A 127 2.26 -34.06 -6.34
CA ALA A 127 2.12 -32.89 -7.21
C ALA A 127 3.47 -32.17 -7.27
N ARG A 128 4.11 -32.25 -8.44
CA ARG A 128 5.33 -31.53 -8.79
C ARG A 128 5.03 -30.04 -8.93
N PRO A 129 5.71 -29.12 -8.21
CA PRO A 129 5.89 -27.77 -8.69
C PRO A 129 7.16 -27.71 -9.53
N TYR A 130 6.99 -27.25 -10.77
CA TYR A 130 8.08 -26.78 -11.62
C TYR A 130 8.85 -25.70 -10.86
N THR A 131 10.12 -25.97 -10.59
CA THR A 131 11.07 -24.99 -10.08
C THR A 131 11.99 -24.62 -11.23
N THR A 132 11.91 -23.38 -11.69
CA THR A 132 13.01 -22.77 -12.46
C THR A 132 13.67 -21.79 -11.50
N ALA A 133 14.69 -22.28 -10.81
CA ALA A 133 15.57 -21.45 -9.99
C ALA A 133 16.43 -20.58 -10.91
N VAL A 134 16.34 -19.26 -10.76
CA VAL A 134 17.33 -18.31 -11.27
C VAL A 134 18.30 -18.02 -10.11
N PRO A 135 19.63 -18.15 -10.30
CA PRO A 135 20.59 -17.94 -9.22
C PRO A 135 20.70 -16.47 -8.80
N PRO A 136 21.09 -16.17 -7.55
CA PRO A 136 21.27 -14.80 -7.08
C PRO A 136 22.55 -14.18 -7.66
N VAL A 137 22.42 -13.04 -8.33
CA VAL A 137 23.54 -12.18 -8.70
C VAL A 137 23.87 -11.27 -7.52
N ALA A 138 25.15 -11.21 -7.17
CA ALA A 138 25.71 -10.40 -6.09
C ALA A 138 25.46 -8.89 -6.30
N PRO A 139 25.37 -8.08 -5.22
CA PRO A 139 25.15 -6.65 -5.33
C PRO A 139 26.41 -5.94 -5.84
N SER A 140 26.32 -5.32 -7.03
CA SER A 140 27.27 -4.30 -7.45
C SER A 140 26.99 -3.01 -6.68
N VAL A 141 28.02 -2.50 -6.03
CA VAL A 141 28.06 -1.18 -5.39
C VAL A 141 27.79 -0.11 -6.46
N LEU A 142 26.64 0.57 -6.37
CA LEU A 142 26.38 1.80 -7.12
C LEU A 142 26.97 2.99 -6.33
N PRO A 143 27.60 3.97 -7.00
CA PRO A 143 27.98 5.23 -6.39
C PRO A 143 26.74 6.07 -6.06
N ASP A 144 26.86 6.93 -5.03
CA ASP A 144 25.82 7.84 -4.55
C ASP A 144 25.14 8.68 -5.66
N PRO A 145 23.83 8.98 -5.52
CA PRO A 145 23.15 9.89 -6.43
C PRO A 145 23.63 11.32 -6.23
N PRO A 146 23.85 12.11 -7.30
CA PRO A 146 24.09 13.54 -7.14
C PRO A 146 22.81 14.22 -6.65
N ALA A 147 23.01 15.15 -5.72
CA ALA A 147 21.98 16.02 -5.17
C ALA A 147 21.25 16.81 -6.26
N ALA A 148 19.98 17.12 -5.96
CA ALA A 148 19.07 17.92 -6.76
C ALA A 148 19.70 19.22 -7.27
N GLY A 149 19.53 19.47 -8.56
CA GLY A 149 19.83 20.72 -9.25
C GLY A 149 19.07 20.77 -10.57
N SER A 150 18.39 21.88 -10.81
CA SER A 150 17.54 22.14 -11.98
C SER A 150 18.34 22.24 -13.29
N GLY A 151 17.88 21.53 -14.36
CA GLY A 151 18.38 21.54 -15.76
C GLY A 151 19.39 20.43 -16.08
N PRO A 152 19.36 19.67 -17.22
CA PRO A 152 18.81 19.91 -18.56
C PRO A 152 18.04 18.69 -19.15
N ALA A 153 17.06 18.13 -18.43
CA ALA A 153 16.47 16.82 -18.76
C ALA A 153 15.85 16.73 -20.18
N ARG A 154 15.25 17.82 -20.69
CA ARG A 154 14.67 17.87 -22.05
C ARG A 154 15.73 17.82 -23.16
N ALA A 155 16.88 18.46 -22.95
CA ALA A 155 17.92 18.61 -23.98
C ALA A 155 18.68 17.31 -24.30
N LEU A 156 18.62 16.32 -23.40
CA LEU A 156 19.29 15.03 -23.54
C LEU A 156 18.33 13.88 -23.85
N ARG A 157 17.02 14.14 -23.86
CA ARG A 157 16.01 13.09 -24.01
C ARG A 157 15.91 12.69 -25.49
N PRO A 158 16.08 11.40 -25.84
CA PRO A 158 15.86 10.94 -27.21
C PRO A 158 14.41 11.21 -27.64
N PRO A 159 14.08 11.26 -28.94
CA PRO A 159 12.70 11.40 -29.38
C PRO A 159 11.86 10.23 -28.85
N PHE A 160 10.64 10.52 -28.39
CA PHE A 160 9.68 9.50 -27.98
C PHE A 160 9.29 8.64 -29.18
N ARG A 161 9.17 7.32 -28.96
CA ARG A 161 8.78 6.36 -30.00
C ARG A 161 7.38 5.83 -29.69
N PRO A 162 6.33 6.42 -30.28
CA PRO A 162 4.96 6.03 -29.99
C PRO A 162 4.64 4.64 -30.55
N GLN A 163 3.70 3.95 -29.91
CA GLN A 163 3.11 2.72 -30.42
C GLN A 163 1.59 2.91 -30.51
N PRO A 164 0.92 2.45 -31.58
CA PRO A 164 -0.51 2.62 -31.74
C PRO A 164 -1.31 2.10 -30.55
N VAL A 165 -2.35 2.83 -30.16
CA VAL A 165 -3.24 2.45 -29.04
C VAL A 165 -4.51 1.87 -29.64
N SER A 166 -4.70 0.55 -29.50
CA SER A 166 -5.89 -0.16 -30.00
C SER A 166 -6.67 -0.87 -28.90
N THR A 167 -6.04 -1.11 -27.75
CA THR A 167 -6.64 -1.78 -26.59
C THR A 167 -6.42 -0.97 -25.30
N PRO A 168 -7.20 -1.21 -24.24
CA PRO A 168 -6.96 -0.62 -22.93
C PRO A 168 -5.53 -0.87 -22.41
N GLN A 169 -4.99 -2.07 -22.65
CA GLN A 169 -3.63 -2.43 -22.26
C GLN A 169 -2.58 -1.61 -23.02
N ASP A 170 -2.81 -1.31 -24.30
CA ASP A 170 -1.91 -0.44 -25.09
C ASP A 170 -1.90 0.98 -24.52
N ALA A 171 -3.05 1.49 -24.07
CA ALA A 171 -3.16 2.81 -23.44
C ALA A 171 -2.31 2.86 -22.15
N VAL A 172 -2.43 1.85 -21.29
CA VAL A 172 -1.64 1.73 -20.05
C VAL A 172 -0.14 1.66 -20.36
N LEU A 173 0.25 0.83 -21.33
CA LEU A 173 1.65 0.67 -21.72
C LEU A 173 2.24 1.94 -22.35
N THR A 174 1.42 2.66 -23.12
CA THR A 174 1.79 3.95 -23.72
C THR A 174 2.04 5.00 -22.65
N ALA A 175 1.13 5.14 -21.67
CA ALA A 175 1.30 6.03 -20.54
C ALA A 175 2.55 5.68 -19.72
N ALA A 176 2.75 4.39 -19.37
CA ALA A 176 3.91 3.96 -18.60
C ALA A 176 5.24 4.26 -19.32
N ARG A 177 5.35 3.97 -20.62
CA ARG A 177 6.55 4.29 -21.41
C ARG A 177 6.78 5.79 -21.56
N TYR A 178 5.69 6.55 -21.68
CA TYR A 178 5.79 8.00 -21.76
C TYR A 178 6.33 8.59 -20.46
N LEU A 179 5.82 8.15 -19.32
CA LEU A 179 6.33 8.56 -18.01
C LEU A 179 7.78 8.11 -17.77
N GLN A 180 8.15 6.89 -18.18
CA GLN A 180 9.55 6.44 -18.13
C GLN A 180 10.46 7.31 -19.00
N TRP A 181 10.00 7.66 -20.21
CA TRP A 181 10.69 8.60 -21.10
C TRP A 181 10.82 9.98 -20.45
N LEU A 182 9.82 10.45 -19.71
CA LEU A 182 9.88 11.69 -18.93
C LEU A 182 10.88 11.64 -17.76
N GLY A 183 11.24 10.45 -17.28
CA GLY A 183 12.21 10.23 -16.19
C GLY A 183 11.63 9.55 -14.94
N PHE A 184 10.41 9.03 -15.01
CA PHE A 184 9.76 8.26 -13.95
C PHE A 184 10.01 6.76 -14.21
N ALA A 185 11.17 6.25 -13.79
CA ALA A 185 11.59 4.89 -14.12
C ALA A 185 10.98 3.81 -13.21
N ASP A 186 10.54 4.16 -12.01
CA ASP A 186 10.12 3.24 -10.94
C ASP A 186 8.60 3.07 -10.87
N LEU A 187 7.96 2.77 -12.00
CA LEU A 187 6.50 2.64 -12.09
C LEU A 187 6.02 1.22 -11.77
N GLU A 188 5.18 1.10 -10.74
CA GLU A 188 4.43 -0.11 -10.39
C GLU A 188 2.97 0.03 -10.88
N LEU A 189 2.46 -1.02 -11.53
CA LEU A 189 1.10 -1.04 -12.06
C LEU A 189 0.15 -1.65 -11.02
N THR A 190 -0.91 -0.91 -10.69
CA THR A 190 -2.00 -1.37 -9.82
C THR A 190 -3.33 -1.22 -10.56
N PRO A 191 -4.18 -2.25 -10.63
CA PRO A 191 -5.50 -2.10 -11.23
C PRO A 191 -6.30 -1.06 -10.42
N GLY A 192 -6.87 -0.09 -11.13
CA GLY A 192 -7.73 0.94 -10.56
C GLY A 192 -9.08 0.37 -10.17
N GLN A 193 -9.72 1.01 -9.19
CA GLN A 193 -10.97 0.53 -8.59
C GLN A 193 -12.23 1.04 -9.32
N GLU A 194 -12.11 2.12 -10.10
CA GLU A 194 -13.21 2.81 -10.78
C GLU A 194 -12.93 2.91 -12.30
N ARG A 195 -13.99 2.81 -13.13
CA ARG A 195 -13.98 3.10 -14.59
C ARG A 195 -12.86 2.43 -15.41
N ASP A 196 -12.66 1.12 -15.30
CA ASP A 196 -11.60 0.37 -16.03
C ASP A 196 -10.25 1.13 -16.08
N SER A 197 -9.90 1.75 -14.95
CA SER A 197 -8.68 2.54 -14.84
C SER A 197 -7.52 1.70 -14.32
N THR A 198 -6.30 2.11 -14.62
CA THR A 198 -5.08 1.51 -14.06
C THR A 198 -4.21 2.61 -13.47
N THR A 199 -3.77 2.43 -12.24
CA THR A 199 -2.89 3.36 -11.53
C THR A 199 -1.43 2.95 -11.72
N LEU A 200 -0.59 3.89 -12.13
CA LEU A 200 0.85 3.79 -12.26
C LEU A 200 1.48 4.56 -11.08
N LEU A 201 2.15 3.84 -10.18
CA LEU A 201 2.71 4.38 -8.95
C LEU A 201 4.22 4.49 -9.07
N GLY A 202 4.78 5.68 -8.86
CA GLY A 202 6.22 5.93 -8.89
C GLY A 202 6.73 6.72 -7.70
N GLY A 203 8.06 6.91 -7.66
CA GLY A 203 8.85 7.70 -6.70
C GLY A 203 8.21 9.02 -6.33
N ARG A 204 7.83 9.70 -7.40
CA ARG A 204 7.56 11.13 -7.49
C ARG A 204 6.32 11.39 -8.33
N ILE A 205 5.52 10.36 -8.60
CA ILE A 205 4.33 10.47 -9.43
C ILE A 205 3.29 9.41 -9.06
N VAL A 206 2.03 9.81 -9.08
CA VAL A 206 0.89 8.91 -9.21
C VAL A 206 0.20 9.27 -10.51
N ALA A 207 0.05 8.29 -11.40
CA ALA A 207 -0.66 8.49 -12.64
C ALA A 207 -1.82 7.52 -12.82
N GLN A 208 -2.96 8.01 -13.31
CA GLN A 208 -4.12 7.18 -13.61
C GLN A 208 -4.33 7.11 -15.12
N VAL A 209 -4.56 5.92 -15.64
CA VAL A 209 -4.92 5.69 -17.04
C VAL A 209 -6.38 5.26 -17.08
N ASP A 210 -7.24 6.14 -17.58
CA ASP A 210 -8.67 5.93 -17.78
C ASP A 210 -8.93 5.48 -19.22
N THR A 211 -9.48 4.26 -19.37
CA THR A 211 -9.82 3.68 -20.68
C THR A 211 -11.32 3.62 -20.94
N TRP A 212 -12.11 4.26 -20.08
CA TRP A 212 -13.56 4.33 -20.19
C TRP A 212 -14.00 5.10 -21.45
N THR A 213 -15.19 4.79 -21.95
CA THR A 213 -15.72 5.35 -23.21
C THR A 213 -16.29 6.76 -23.10
N GLU A 214 -16.50 7.25 -21.88
CA GLU A 214 -16.96 8.61 -21.62
C GLU A 214 -15.80 9.49 -21.16
N PRO A 215 -15.81 10.80 -21.45
CA PRO A 215 -14.79 11.72 -20.96
C PRO A 215 -14.68 11.74 -19.43
N ALA A 216 -13.46 11.87 -18.93
CA ALA A 216 -13.21 11.95 -17.49
C ALA A 216 -13.86 13.20 -16.89
N ASP A 217 -14.59 13.01 -15.79
CA ASP A 217 -15.31 14.07 -15.07
C ASP A 217 -14.43 14.75 -14.01
N VAL A 218 -14.99 15.77 -13.37
CA VAL A 218 -14.30 16.54 -12.32
C VAL A 218 -13.96 15.65 -11.13
N LYS A 219 -14.86 14.73 -10.77
CA LYS A 219 -14.68 13.82 -9.63
C LYS A 219 -13.44 12.96 -9.83
N ALA A 220 -13.22 12.41 -11.02
CA ALA A 220 -12.04 11.60 -11.33
C ALA A 220 -10.74 12.37 -11.10
N VAL A 221 -10.67 13.63 -11.57
CA VAL A 221 -9.50 14.50 -11.38
C VAL A 221 -9.26 14.83 -9.91
N GLU A 222 -10.31 15.17 -9.17
CA GLU A 222 -10.22 15.48 -7.74
C GLU A 222 -9.83 14.26 -6.91
N CYS A 223 -10.38 13.08 -7.23
CA CYS A 223 -10.00 11.83 -6.58
C CYS A 223 -8.51 11.57 -6.75
N LEU A 224 -7.99 11.62 -7.97
CA LEU A 224 -6.56 11.45 -8.23
C LEU A 224 -5.69 12.47 -7.46
N TRP A 225 -6.11 13.74 -7.42
CA TRP A 225 -5.38 14.76 -6.63
C TRP A 225 -5.34 14.42 -5.13
N LEU A 226 -6.44 13.92 -4.57
CA LEU A 226 -6.47 13.48 -3.16
C LEU A 226 -5.48 12.31 -2.90
N GLU A 227 -5.22 11.48 -3.90
CA GLU A 227 -4.26 10.35 -3.79
C GLU A 227 -2.82 10.83 -3.59
N THR A 228 -2.47 12.04 -4.04
CA THR A 228 -1.10 12.57 -3.95
C THR A 228 -0.86 13.47 -2.73
N LEU A 229 -1.92 13.85 -1.99
CA LEU A 229 -1.81 14.77 -0.84
C LEU A 229 -0.94 14.28 0.32
N HIS A 230 -0.58 13.00 0.35
CA HIS A 230 0.26 12.46 1.41
C HIS A 230 1.75 12.85 1.26
N SER A 231 2.16 13.47 0.15
CA SER A 231 3.55 13.87 -0.10
C SER A 231 3.62 15.05 -1.08
N GLU A 232 4.30 16.12 -0.67
CA GLU A 232 4.46 17.35 -1.47
C GLU A 232 5.27 17.12 -2.76
N ASP A 233 6.12 16.10 -2.80
CA ASP A 233 7.03 15.82 -3.92
C ASP A 233 6.45 14.82 -4.96
N VAL A 234 5.14 14.57 -4.92
CA VAL A 234 4.47 13.61 -5.80
C VAL A 234 3.59 14.34 -6.81
N ALA A 235 3.96 14.27 -8.09
CA ALA A 235 3.14 14.77 -9.17
C ALA A 235 1.90 13.90 -9.41
N ALA A 236 0.80 14.50 -9.85
CA ALA A 236 -0.41 13.80 -10.28
C ALA A 236 -0.55 13.89 -11.80
N ALA A 237 -0.79 12.76 -12.47
CA ALA A 237 -1.06 12.75 -13.92
C ALA A 237 -2.25 11.85 -14.29
N MET A 238 -3.09 12.28 -15.21
CA MET A 238 -4.18 11.46 -15.75
C MET A 238 -3.98 11.32 -17.25
N PHE A 239 -4.20 10.10 -17.76
CA PHE A 239 -4.23 9.77 -19.17
C PHE A 239 -5.62 9.23 -19.50
N THR A 240 -6.22 9.70 -20.59
CA THR A 240 -7.54 9.21 -21.03
C THR A 240 -7.57 9.01 -22.54
N VAL A 241 -8.30 8.00 -22.98
CA VAL A 241 -8.60 7.78 -24.42
C VAL A 241 -9.82 8.60 -24.88
N SER A 242 -10.72 8.96 -23.97
CA SER A 242 -11.99 9.63 -24.27
C SER A 242 -11.97 11.14 -24.04
N GLY A 243 -10.84 11.67 -23.55
CA GLY A 243 -10.66 13.09 -23.26
C GLY A 243 -11.32 13.54 -21.96
N TYR A 244 -11.46 14.85 -21.82
CA TYR A 244 -11.90 15.50 -20.59
C TYR A 244 -13.08 16.42 -20.83
N SER A 245 -13.95 16.57 -19.83
CA SER A 245 -14.89 17.70 -19.83
C SER A 245 -14.12 19.02 -19.65
N ARG A 246 -14.70 20.13 -20.14
CA ARG A 246 -14.11 21.47 -19.95
C ARG A 246 -13.90 21.80 -18.47
N GLN A 247 -14.82 21.38 -17.60
CA GLN A 247 -14.71 21.60 -16.16
C GLN A 247 -13.54 20.79 -15.56
N SER A 248 -13.32 19.56 -16.05
CA SER A 248 -12.20 18.71 -15.63
C SER A 248 -10.86 19.35 -16.00
N VAL A 249 -10.73 19.94 -17.19
CA VAL A 249 -9.51 20.64 -17.63
C VAL A 249 -9.21 21.84 -16.73
N VAL A 250 -10.20 22.70 -16.49
CA VAL A 250 -10.05 23.87 -15.60
C VAL A 250 -9.68 23.42 -14.18
N ARG A 251 -10.30 22.35 -13.69
CA ARG A 251 -10.02 21.84 -12.35
C ARG A 251 -8.63 21.24 -12.24
N GLY A 252 -8.20 20.46 -13.23
CA GLY A 252 -6.85 19.88 -13.28
C GLY A 252 -5.77 20.96 -13.27
N GLU A 253 -5.98 22.07 -13.99
CA GLU A 253 -5.08 23.23 -13.94
C GLU A 253 -4.97 23.82 -12.52
N GLN A 254 -6.10 24.04 -11.83
CA GLN A 254 -6.11 24.58 -10.47
C GLN A 254 -5.43 23.69 -9.43
N LEU A 255 -5.48 22.37 -9.66
CA LEU A 255 -4.94 21.35 -8.75
C LEU A 255 -3.55 20.87 -9.16
N LEU A 256 -2.98 21.40 -10.24
CA LEU A 256 -1.70 20.97 -10.83
C LEU A 256 -1.67 19.47 -11.16
N VAL A 257 -2.82 18.92 -11.58
CA VAL A 257 -2.92 17.56 -12.13
C VAL A 257 -2.66 17.64 -13.63
N ALA A 258 -1.61 16.96 -14.10
CA ALA A 258 -1.26 16.89 -15.51
C ALA A 258 -2.26 16.02 -16.28
N LEU A 259 -2.99 16.60 -17.23
CA LEU A 259 -4.01 15.90 -18.02
C LEU A 259 -3.50 15.59 -19.44
N PHE A 260 -3.55 14.33 -19.86
CA PHE A 260 -3.14 13.89 -21.18
C PHE A 260 -4.26 13.14 -21.88
N THR A 261 -4.53 13.51 -23.13
CA THR A 261 -5.37 12.69 -24.01
C THR A 261 -4.48 11.77 -24.84
N LEU A 262 -4.76 10.48 -24.84
CA LEU A 262 -4.06 9.49 -25.65
C LEU A 262 -4.69 9.45 -27.04
N ASP A 263 -3.93 9.86 -28.05
CA ASP A 263 -4.35 9.68 -29.44
C ASP A 263 -4.16 8.22 -29.91
N ALA A 264 -4.82 7.85 -31.01
CA ALA A 264 -4.71 6.51 -31.59
C ALA A 264 -3.30 6.17 -32.10
N ALA A 265 -2.46 7.19 -32.36
CA ALA A 265 -1.07 6.99 -32.74
C ALA A 265 -0.18 6.63 -31.53
N GLY A 266 -0.68 6.83 -30.30
CA GLY A 266 0.02 6.59 -29.04
C GLY A 266 0.95 7.72 -28.63
N ILE A 267 0.68 8.95 -29.07
CA ILE A 267 1.34 10.16 -28.58
C ILE A 267 0.42 10.81 -27.54
N PRO A 268 0.82 10.87 -26.25
CA PRO A 268 0.04 11.61 -25.26
C PRO A 268 0.05 13.11 -25.56
N GLN A 269 -1.13 13.71 -25.72
CA GLN A 269 -1.31 15.13 -25.98
C GLN A 269 -1.65 15.87 -24.68
N PRO A 270 -0.88 16.90 -24.30
CA PRO A 270 -1.18 17.68 -23.10
C PRO A 270 -2.52 18.40 -23.29
N SER A 271 -3.38 18.32 -22.29
CA SER A 271 -4.73 18.91 -22.30
C SER A 271 -4.83 20.15 -21.41
N ASN A 272 -3.80 20.44 -20.61
CA ASN A 272 -3.71 21.60 -19.74
C ASN A 272 -2.23 22.04 -19.52
N GLY A 273 -2.02 23.18 -18.88
CA GLY A 273 -0.69 23.76 -18.63
C GLY A 273 0.14 22.91 -17.67
N ALA A 274 -0.47 22.28 -16.67
CA ALA A 274 0.23 21.34 -15.79
C ALA A 274 0.85 20.15 -16.56
N ALA A 275 0.17 19.64 -17.60
CA ALA A 275 0.71 18.60 -18.47
C ALA A 275 1.87 19.11 -19.34
N GLU A 276 1.77 20.33 -19.86
CA GLU A 276 2.85 20.97 -20.60
C GLU A 276 4.09 21.14 -19.70
N ALA A 277 3.91 21.64 -18.48
CA ALA A 277 4.98 21.78 -17.49
C ALA A 277 5.65 20.42 -17.19
N LEU A 278 4.85 19.36 -16.95
CA LEU A 278 5.36 18.02 -16.70
C LEU A 278 6.20 17.48 -17.86
N MET A 279 5.78 17.76 -19.10
CA MET A 279 6.54 17.35 -20.29
C MET A 279 7.91 18.04 -20.37
N GLU A 280 7.95 19.33 -20.02
CA GLU A 280 9.14 20.17 -20.13
C GLU A 280 10.14 19.96 -18.99
N THR A 281 9.66 19.90 -17.76
CA THR A 281 10.50 19.92 -16.54
C THR A 281 10.57 18.57 -15.84
N GLY A 282 9.63 17.66 -16.12
CA GLY A 282 9.43 16.45 -15.32
C GLY A 282 8.76 16.70 -13.96
N TRP A 283 8.15 17.88 -13.77
CA TRP A 283 7.39 18.29 -12.58
C TRP A 283 6.17 19.14 -13.00
N THR A 284 5.12 19.20 -12.17
CA THR A 284 3.89 19.98 -12.46
C THR A 284 3.90 21.39 -11.83
N SER A 285 5.04 21.88 -11.33
CA SER A 285 5.19 23.17 -10.62
C SER A 285 6.01 24.20 -11.40
#